data_AF-A0AAW5K365-F1
#
_entry.id   AF-A0AAW5K365-F1
#
_cell.length_a   1.000
_cell.length_b   1.000
_cell.length_c   1.000
_cell.angle_alpha   90.00
_cell.angle_beta   90.00
_cell.angle_gamma   90.00
#
_symmetry.space_group_name_H-M   'P 1'
#
loop_
_entity.id
_entity.type
_entity.pdbx_description
1 polymer ?
#
loop_
_entity_poly.entity_id
_entity_poly.type
_entity_poly.pdbx_seq_one_letter_code
_entity_poly.pdbx_strand_id
1 'polypeptide(L)'
;MKKLIISIVFLLLTSIGNSLAADRAPNWVIFLGRYGEVYNELKSTQGNLKEYSEILSADQQTADKIAGFWIKKVEIEYKDPLISCKEKYAKMLPQNFTQADVKRVGELYAEEYYSYFNTYFYDHWDEINKMIIDKHIELTTAKKIPKT
;
A
#
# COMPACT_ATOMS: atom_id res chain seq x y z
N MET A 1 17.81 -3.39 29.05
CA MET A 1 17.32 -2.04 28.69
C MET A 1 17.37 -1.74 27.20
N LYS A 2 18.49 -1.94 26.47
CA LYS A 2 18.57 -1.68 25.01
C LYS A 2 17.48 -2.38 24.16
N LYS A 3 17.15 -3.64 24.45
CA LYS A 3 16.11 -4.39 23.72
C LYS A 3 14.70 -3.81 23.88
N LEU A 4 14.35 -3.28 25.07
CA LEU A 4 13.04 -2.70 25.36
C LEU A 4 12.83 -1.38 24.60
N ILE A 5 13.88 -0.54 24.51
CA ILE A 5 13.85 0.73 23.78
C ILE A 5 13.69 0.47 22.27
N ILE A 6 14.41 -0.53 21.72
CA ILE A 6 14.25 -0.93 20.32
C ILE A 6 12.82 -1.40 20.05
N SER A 7 12.21 -2.20 20.95
CA SER A 7 10.81 -2.65 20.79
C SER A 7 9.79 -1.50 20.85
N ILE A 8 10.01 -0.49 21.70
CA ILE A 8 9.14 0.69 21.79
C ILE A 8 9.29 1.58 20.55
N VAL A 9 10.52 1.77 20.08
CA VAL A 9 10.81 2.51 18.83
C VAL A 9 10.24 1.76 17.62
N PHE A 10 10.30 0.43 17.62
CA PHE A 10 9.70 -0.44 16.60
C PHE A 10 8.17 -0.32 16.58
N LEU A 11 7.54 -0.29 17.77
CA LEU A 11 6.11 -0.03 17.94
C LEU A 11 5.73 1.40 17.53
N LEU A 12 6.61 2.37 17.74
CA LEU A 12 6.37 3.76 17.35
C LEU A 12 6.55 3.97 15.85
N LEU A 13 7.54 3.37 15.20
CA LEU A 13 7.70 3.44 13.75
C LEU A 13 6.66 2.63 13.00
N THR A 14 6.20 1.51 13.55
CA THR A 14 4.89 0.99 13.13
C THR A 14 3.86 2.07 13.37
N SER A 15 3.70 2.61 14.57
CA SER A 15 2.64 3.60 14.84
C SER A 15 2.68 4.86 13.96
N ILE A 16 3.83 5.28 13.42
CA ILE A 16 3.99 6.46 12.55
C ILE A 16 3.81 6.09 11.08
N GLY A 17 4.33 4.94 10.64
CA GLY A 17 3.88 4.32 9.38
C GLY A 17 2.38 4.04 9.39
N ASN A 18 1.83 3.76 10.57
CA ASN A 18 0.41 3.51 10.86
C ASN A 18 -0.37 4.80 11.09
N SER A 19 0.27 5.90 11.50
CA SER A 19 -0.36 7.23 11.67
C SER A 19 -0.33 8.02 10.36
N LEU A 20 0.60 7.69 9.46
CA LEU A 20 0.50 7.92 8.02
C LEU A 20 -0.39 6.83 7.40
N ALA A 21 -1.61 6.70 7.93
CA ALA A 21 -2.73 5.90 7.44
C ALA A 21 -2.59 4.35 7.34
N ALA A 22 -1.42 3.71 7.32
CA ALA A 22 -1.32 2.33 6.80
C ALA A 22 -2.00 1.19 7.61
N ASP A 23 -1.99 1.18 8.96
CA ASP A 23 -2.59 0.04 9.72
C ASP A 23 -4.10 0.18 9.99
N ARG A 24 -4.72 1.29 9.58
CA ARG A 24 -6.19 1.47 9.65
C ARG A 24 -6.81 1.89 8.34
N ALA A 25 -6.02 2.32 7.37
CA ALA A 25 -6.52 2.57 6.05
C ALA A 25 -6.97 1.24 5.45
N PRO A 26 -8.17 1.21 4.87
CA PRO A 26 -8.56 0.11 4.01
C PRO A 26 -7.46 -0.15 2.97
N ASN A 27 -7.27 -1.42 2.58
CA ASN A 27 -6.29 -1.81 1.57
C ASN A 27 -6.45 -0.98 0.30
N TRP A 28 -7.70 -0.68 -0.08
CA TRP A 28 -7.99 0.11 -1.27
C TRP A 28 -7.36 1.51 -1.25
N VAL A 29 -7.17 2.13 -0.09
CA VAL A 29 -6.53 3.45 0.03
C VAL A 29 -5.04 3.35 -0.29
N ILE A 30 -4.36 2.38 0.33
CA ILE A 30 -2.92 2.14 0.12
C ILE A 30 -2.69 1.79 -1.35
N PHE A 31 -3.46 0.84 -1.87
CA PHE A 31 -3.38 0.43 -3.26
C PHE A 31 -3.62 1.60 -4.21
N LEU A 32 -4.70 2.38 -4.05
CA LEU A 32 -5.00 3.51 -4.93
C LEU A 32 -3.89 4.55 -4.91
N GLY A 33 -3.33 4.82 -3.73
CA GLY A 33 -2.20 5.73 -3.58
C GLY A 33 -0.98 5.26 -4.36
N ARG A 34 -0.57 3.99 -4.20
CA ARG A 34 0.66 3.46 -4.85
C ARG A 34 0.47 3.20 -6.33
N TYR A 35 -0.66 2.61 -6.70
CA TYR A 35 -1.07 2.40 -8.09
C TYR A 35 -1.19 3.73 -8.84
N GLY A 36 -1.68 4.78 -8.18
CA GLY A 36 -1.74 6.14 -8.71
C GLY A 36 -0.35 6.77 -8.92
N GLU A 37 0.62 6.56 -8.03
CA GLU A 37 2.01 7.00 -8.25
C GLU A 37 2.57 6.36 -9.53
N VAL A 38 2.47 5.03 -9.65
CA VAL A 38 2.98 4.30 -10.82
C VAL A 38 2.27 4.72 -12.10
N TYR A 39 0.94 4.91 -12.05
CA TYR A 39 0.16 5.47 -13.15
C TYR A 39 0.72 6.82 -13.62
N ASN A 40 1.02 7.72 -12.68
CA ASN A 40 1.55 9.05 -12.98
C ASN A 40 2.99 9.00 -13.52
N GLU A 41 3.84 8.15 -12.95
CA GLU A 41 5.25 7.98 -13.36
C GLU A 41 5.37 7.42 -14.78
N LEU A 42 4.51 6.45 -15.12
CA LEU A 42 4.47 5.86 -16.45
C LEU A 42 4.06 6.87 -17.54
N LYS A 43 3.46 8.02 -17.17
CA LYS A 43 2.89 9.05 -18.07
C LYS A 43 2.04 8.48 -19.21
N SER A 44 1.57 7.26 -19.03
CA SER A 44 0.94 6.50 -20.09
C SER A 44 -0.56 6.68 -19.93
N THR A 45 -1.28 6.77 -21.05
CA THR A 45 -2.74 6.61 -21.06
C THR A 45 -3.17 5.18 -20.72
N GLN A 46 -2.25 4.33 -20.26
CA GLN A 46 -2.45 2.91 -20.00
C GLN A 46 -2.47 2.69 -18.49
N GLY A 47 -3.60 2.19 -18.01
CA GLY A 47 -3.86 1.94 -16.61
C GLY A 47 -5.36 2.04 -16.33
N ASN A 48 -5.87 1.16 -15.50
CA ASN A 48 -7.30 1.02 -15.25
C ASN A 48 -7.73 1.72 -13.96
N LEU A 49 -7.18 2.93 -13.70
CA LEU A 49 -7.50 3.71 -12.49
C LEU A 49 -8.99 4.07 -12.42
N LYS A 50 -9.57 4.39 -13.58
CA LYS A 50 -10.99 4.69 -13.70
C LYS A 50 -11.84 3.47 -13.35
N GLU A 51 -11.54 2.32 -13.94
CA GLU A 51 -12.29 1.08 -13.73
C GLU A 51 -12.15 0.59 -12.29
N TYR A 52 -10.96 0.72 -11.68
CA TYR A 52 -10.79 0.43 -10.26
C TYR A 52 -11.63 1.37 -9.39
N SER A 53 -11.72 2.65 -9.74
CA SER A 53 -12.59 3.62 -9.03
C SER A 53 -14.08 3.29 -9.18
N GLU A 54 -14.49 2.78 -10.35
CA GLU A 54 -15.85 2.31 -10.60
C GLU A 54 -16.17 1.04 -9.80
N ILE A 55 -15.23 0.09 -9.68
CA ILE A 55 -15.35 -1.06 -8.77
C ILE A 55 -15.52 -0.58 -7.33
N LEU A 56 -14.64 0.32 -6.86
CA LEU A 56 -14.67 0.85 -5.49
C LEU A 56 -16.02 1.52 -5.16
N SER A 57 -16.56 2.29 -6.10
CA SER A 57 -17.85 2.97 -5.94
C SER A 57 -19.03 1.99 -5.93
N ALA A 58 -18.93 0.89 -6.69
CA ALA A 58 -19.99 -0.10 -6.82
C ALA A 58 -19.98 -1.15 -5.71
N ASP A 59 -18.81 -1.59 -5.29
CA ASP A 59 -18.56 -2.62 -4.29
C ASP A 59 -17.17 -2.42 -3.66
N GLN A 60 -17.14 -1.64 -2.58
CA GLN A 60 -15.93 -1.35 -1.83
C GLN A 60 -15.26 -2.62 -1.28
N GLN A 61 -16.02 -3.65 -0.92
CA GLN A 61 -15.44 -4.89 -0.38
C GLN A 61 -14.65 -5.62 -1.46
N THR A 62 -15.17 -5.64 -2.68
CA THR A 62 -14.47 -6.23 -3.82
C THR A 62 -13.20 -5.44 -4.17
N ALA A 63 -13.26 -4.10 -4.19
CA ALA A 63 -12.05 -3.28 -4.37
C ALA A 63 -11.00 -3.55 -3.27
N ASP A 64 -11.42 -3.63 -2.01
CA ASP A 64 -10.51 -3.90 -0.90
C ASP A 64 -9.85 -5.28 -0.99
N LYS A 65 -10.56 -6.29 -1.48
CA LYS A 65 -9.99 -7.63 -1.73
C LYS A 65 -8.93 -7.61 -2.84
N ILE A 66 -9.18 -6.90 -3.95
CA ILE A 66 -8.18 -6.73 -5.02
C ILE A 66 -6.94 -6.05 -4.45
N ALA A 67 -7.12 -4.94 -3.74
CA ALA A 67 -6.02 -4.22 -3.12
C ALA A 67 -5.24 -5.08 -2.12
N GLY A 68 -5.95 -5.78 -1.24
CA GLY A 68 -5.35 -6.64 -0.22
C GLY A 68 -4.56 -7.79 -0.83
N PHE A 69 -5.02 -8.35 -1.95
CA PHE A 69 -4.27 -9.38 -2.70
C PHE A 69 -2.91 -8.85 -3.16
N TRP A 70 -2.89 -7.69 -3.82
CA TRP A 70 -1.64 -7.12 -4.35
C TRP A 70 -0.70 -6.64 -3.24
N ILE A 71 -1.24 -5.97 -2.21
CA ILE A 71 -0.46 -5.61 -1.02
C ILE A 71 0.18 -6.86 -0.39
N LYS A 72 -0.58 -7.96 -0.27
CA LYS A 72 -0.05 -9.18 0.32
C LYS A 72 1.07 -9.81 -0.49
N LYS A 73 0.99 -9.72 -1.83
CA LYS A 73 2.04 -10.17 -2.73
C LYS A 73 3.34 -9.39 -2.49
N VAL A 74 3.27 -8.07 -2.36
CA VAL A 74 4.43 -7.25 -1.98
C VAL A 74 4.99 -7.70 -0.63
N GLU A 75 4.16 -7.83 0.41
CA GLU A 75 4.62 -8.23 1.75
C GLU A 75 5.33 -9.59 1.78
N ILE A 76 4.92 -10.51 0.91
CA ILE A 76 5.53 -11.85 0.83
C ILE A 76 6.87 -11.77 0.07
N GLU A 77 6.88 -11.14 -1.10
CA GLU A 77 8.04 -11.15 -1.99
C GLU A 77 9.14 -10.18 -1.52
N TYR A 78 8.75 -9.07 -0.91
CA TYR A 78 9.64 -8.07 -0.33
C TYR A 78 9.76 -8.20 1.19
N LYS A 79 9.42 -9.36 1.77
CA LYS A 79 9.44 -9.58 3.24
C LYS A 79 10.74 -9.12 3.90
N ASP A 80 11.88 -9.60 3.41
CA ASP A 80 13.18 -9.29 4.02
C ASP A 80 13.61 -7.82 3.78
N PRO A 81 13.43 -7.23 2.58
CA PRO A 81 13.60 -5.80 2.36
C PRO A 81 12.73 -4.92 3.28
N LEU A 82 11.44 -5.26 3.46
CA LEU A 82 10.53 -4.48 4.30
C LEU A 82 10.92 -4.55 5.78
N ILE A 83 11.34 -5.72 6.27
CA ILE A 83 11.89 -5.88 7.62
C ILE A 83 13.17 -5.04 7.77
N SER A 84 14.07 -5.11 6.78
CA SER A 84 15.34 -4.39 6.80
C SER A 84 15.14 -2.87 6.79
N CYS A 85 14.20 -2.38 5.97
CA CYS A 85 13.79 -0.97 5.93
C CYS A 85 13.32 -0.53 7.32
N LYS A 86 12.41 -1.28 7.94
CA LYS A 86 11.90 -0.97 9.27
C LYS A 86 13.01 -0.90 10.33
N GLU A 87 13.93 -1.86 10.33
CA GLU A 87 15.06 -1.86 11.26
C GLU A 87 16.03 -0.71 11.04
N LYS A 88 16.29 -0.36 9.77
CA LYS A 88 17.14 0.77 9.39
C LYS A 88 16.63 2.06 10.00
N TYR A 89 15.35 2.38 9.81
CA TYR A 89 14.76 3.62 10.32
C TYR A 89 14.57 3.62 11.85
N ALA A 90 14.36 2.45 12.47
CA ALA A 90 14.37 2.31 13.94
C ALA A 90 15.71 2.72 14.56
N LYS A 91 16.81 2.44 13.89
CA LYS A 91 18.15 2.81 14.36
C LYS A 91 18.47 4.30 14.16
N MET A 92 17.69 5.03 13.36
CA MET A 92 17.88 6.48 13.14
C MET A 92 17.29 7.35 14.25
N LEU A 93 16.41 6.80 15.09
CA LEU A 93 15.84 7.55 16.20
C LEU A 93 16.84 7.66 17.36
N PRO A 94 17.09 8.87 17.87
CA PRO A 94 17.98 9.05 19.02
C PRO A 94 17.33 8.44 20.28
N GLN A 95 18.15 8.17 21.29
CA GLN A 95 17.68 7.55 22.55
C GLN A 95 16.60 8.39 23.27
N ASN A 96 16.68 9.72 23.15
CA ASN A 96 15.73 10.69 23.68
C ASN A 96 15.00 11.40 22.54
N PHE A 97 14.31 10.63 21.70
CA PHE A 97 13.60 11.17 20.54
C PHE A 97 12.44 12.08 20.92
N THR A 98 12.20 13.09 20.09
CA THR A 98 11.02 13.96 20.14
C THR A 98 9.97 13.51 19.13
N GLN A 99 8.78 14.11 19.20
CA GLN A 99 7.75 13.91 18.17
C GLN A 99 8.22 14.39 16.77
N ALA A 100 9.08 15.40 16.72
CA ALA A 100 9.64 15.89 15.45
C ALA A 100 10.61 14.88 14.84
N ASP A 101 11.43 14.22 15.65
CA ASP A 101 12.33 13.15 15.19
C ASP A 101 11.54 11.96 14.63
N VAL A 102 10.52 11.56 15.37
CA VAL A 102 9.52 10.55 15.01
C VAL A 102 8.90 10.87 13.65
N LYS A 103 8.39 12.09 13.45
CA LYS A 103 7.76 12.51 12.20
C LYS A 103 8.75 12.44 11.03
N ARG A 104 9.93 13.04 11.18
CA ARG A 104 10.95 13.09 10.14
C ARG A 104 11.44 11.71 9.73
N VAL A 105 11.72 10.83 10.70
CA VAL A 105 12.15 9.46 10.42
C VAL A 105 11.00 8.65 9.82
N GLY A 106 9.76 8.89 10.23
CA GLY A 106 8.56 8.28 9.66
C GLY A 106 8.34 8.63 8.19
N GLU A 107 8.59 9.88 7.79
CA GLU A 107 8.50 10.33 6.40
C GLU A 107 9.52 9.61 5.51
N LEU A 108 10.79 9.53 5.96
CA LEU A 108 11.85 8.80 5.24
C LEU A 108 11.55 7.29 5.16
N TYR A 109 11.05 6.73 6.26
CA TYR A 109 10.61 5.34 6.29
C TYR A 109 9.49 5.10 5.26
N ALA A 110 8.48 5.96 5.22
CA ALA A 110 7.34 5.81 4.31
C ALA A 110 7.78 5.91 2.84
N GLU A 111 8.69 6.83 2.51
CA GLU A 111 9.24 6.97 1.15
C GLU A 111 9.90 5.68 0.67
N GLU A 112 10.84 5.12 1.45
CA GLU A 112 11.51 3.88 1.10
C GLU A 112 10.57 2.67 1.17
N TYR A 113 9.72 2.58 2.19
CA TYR A 113 8.76 1.49 2.36
C TYR A 113 7.82 1.39 1.16
N TYR A 114 7.23 2.52 0.74
CA TYR A 114 6.31 2.54 -0.39
C TYR A 114 7.00 2.43 -1.75
N SER A 115 8.30 2.69 -1.85
CA SER A 115 9.05 2.44 -3.08
C SER A 115 9.00 0.95 -3.49
N TYR A 116 9.03 0.02 -2.53
CA TYR A 116 8.89 -1.41 -2.80
C TYR A 116 7.52 -1.77 -3.41
N PHE A 117 6.46 -1.09 -2.97
CA PHE A 117 5.12 -1.26 -3.54
C PHE A 117 5.06 -0.70 -4.95
N ASN A 118 5.61 0.48 -5.18
CA ASN A 118 5.64 1.10 -6.50
C ASN A 118 6.43 0.25 -7.50
N THR A 119 7.62 -0.24 -7.12
CA THR A 119 8.41 -1.15 -7.94
C THR A 119 7.65 -2.42 -8.26
N TYR A 120 7.03 -3.06 -7.27
CA TYR A 120 6.20 -4.24 -7.51
C TYR A 120 5.06 -3.96 -8.48
N PHE A 121 4.35 -2.85 -8.30
CA PHE A 121 3.20 -2.51 -9.13
C PHE A 121 3.61 -2.17 -10.55
N TYR A 122 4.79 -1.55 -10.73
CA TYR A 122 5.39 -1.33 -12.04
C TYR A 122 5.73 -2.66 -12.73
N ASP A 123 6.41 -3.57 -12.03
CA ASP A 123 6.84 -4.86 -12.58
C ASP A 123 5.65 -5.77 -12.94
N HIS A 124 4.54 -5.63 -12.22
CA HIS A 124 3.30 -6.41 -12.42
C HIS A 124 2.15 -5.59 -13.02
N TRP A 125 2.46 -4.49 -13.72
CA TRP A 125 1.48 -3.52 -14.21
C TRP A 125 0.35 -4.18 -15.03
N ASP A 126 0.70 -5.05 -15.97
CA ASP A 126 -0.27 -5.70 -16.85
C ASP A 126 -1.18 -6.68 -16.10
N GLU A 127 -0.64 -7.42 -15.13
CA GLU A 127 -1.41 -8.38 -14.33
C GLU A 127 -2.41 -7.67 -13.41
N ILE A 128 -1.98 -6.58 -12.77
CA ILE A 128 -2.83 -5.72 -11.97
C ILE A 128 -3.96 -5.17 -12.82
N ASN A 129 -3.62 -4.61 -13.98
CA ASN A 129 -4.59 -4.05 -14.92
C ASN A 129 -5.60 -5.08 -15.41
N LYS A 130 -5.14 -6.29 -15.74
CA LYS A 130 -6.01 -7.38 -16.17
C LYS A 130 -7.02 -7.75 -15.08
N MET A 131 -6.58 -7.90 -13.83
CA MET A 131 -7.47 -8.24 -12.72
C MET A 131 -8.55 -7.16 -12.50
N ILE A 132 -8.16 -5.88 -12.60
CA ILE A 132 -9.10 -4.76 -12.49
C ILE A 132 -10.16 -4.83 -13.58
N ILE A 133 -9.76 -5.03 -14.85
CA ILE A 133 -10.70 -5.11 -15.97
C ILE A 133 -11.63 -6.32 -15.85
N ASP A 134 -11.07 -7.49 -15.59
CA ASP A 134 -11.86 -8.72 -15.47
C ASP A 134 -12.93 -8.56 -14.39
N LYS A 135 -12.58 -7.95 -13.24
CA LYS A 135 -13.53 -7.72 -12.16
C LYS A 135 -14.54 -6.62 -12.48
N HIS A 136 -14.12 -5.55 -13.15
CA HIS A 136 -15.01 -4.48 -13.58
C HIS A 136 -16.09 -5.01 -14.55
N ILE A 137 -15.69 -5.84 -15.52
CA ILE A 137 -16.62 -6.50 -16.45
C ILE A 137 -17.58 -7.42 -15.70
N GLU A 138 -17.09 -8.23 -14.77
CA GLU A 138 -17.93 -9.13 -13.96
C GLU A 138 -19.04 -8.34 -13.23
N LEU A 139 -18.68 -7.26 -12.54
CA LEU A 139 -19.64 -6.44 -11.78
C LEU A 139 -20.64 -5.70 -12.67
N THR A 140 -20.21 -5.20 -13.83
CA THR A 140 -21.10 -4.48 -14.76
C THR A 140 -22.02 -5.42 -15.53
N THR A 141 -21.57 -6.64 -15.82
CA THR A 141 -22.38 -7.65 -16.54
C THR A 141 -23.35 -8.35 -15.59
N ALA A 142 -22.95 -8.65 -14.35
CA ALA A 142 -23.83 -9.20 -13.32
C ALA A 142 -25.00 -8.27 -12.97
N LYS A 143 -24.81 -6.94 -13.06
CA LYS A 143 -25.88 -5.95 -12.88
C LYS A 143 -26.94 -5.95 -14.00
N LYS A 144 -26.65 -6.53 -15.17
CA LYS A 144 -27.58 -6.54 -16.34
C LYS A 144 -28.55 -7.73 -16.35
N ILE A 145 -28.37 -8.73 -15.49
CA ILE A 145 -29.26 -9.88 -15.40
C ILE A 145 -30.21 -9.64 -14.21
N PRO A 146 -31.51 -9.37 -14.43
CA PRO A 146 -32.46 -9.27 -13.33
C PRO A 146 -32.48 -10.59 -12.58
N LYS A 147 -32.37 -10.55 -11.26
CA LYS A 147 -32.67 -11.72 -10.42
C LYS A 147 -34.17 -11.97 -10.55
N THR A 148 -34.54 -12.97 -11.35
CA THR A 148 -35.89 -13.56 -11.40
C THR A 148 -36.30 -14.14 -10.07
#